data_AF-G0QXK3-F1
#
_entry.id   AF-G0QXK3-F1
#
_cell.length_a   1.000
_cell.length_b   1.000
_cell.length_c   1.000
_cell.angle_alpha   90.00
_cell.angle_beta   90.00
_cell.angle_gamma   90.00
#
_symmetry.space_group_name_H-M   'P 1'
#
loop_
_entity.id
_entity.type
_entity.pdbx_description
1 polymer ?
#
loop_
_entity_poly.entity_id
_entity_poly.type
_entity_poly.pdbx_seq_one_letter_code
_entity_poly.pdbx_strand_id
1 'polypeptide(L)'
;VGPSHGQITFNLGQLEEKDLNEKYIFQDILEIVIHEMTHVLGFSEHSIPLWIQSDKSLYPKPTFIQKLRGIDALFLKTPKVLQFARKYFNCPSLTGIPLENLGGQGSVNSHWKNTIINTEYMNSQQQSLQSYFSGFTANLLRDTGFYEKQKNLWKRNILRKGAAVTRHWLMYSTRNEFCIPSIDIDFCDFSHIELQFLCWLIQ
;
A
#
# COMPACT_ATOMS: atom_id res chain seq x y z
N VAL A 1 4.76 20.23 13.40
CA VAL A 1 4.96 18.82 13.84
C VAL A 1 5.04 17.97 12.60
N GLY A 2 6.01 17.07 12.54
CA GLY A 2 6.36 16.26 11.38
C GLY A 2 7.88 16.06 11.30
N PRO A 3 8.37 15.21 10.38
CA PRO A 3 9.80 15.04 10.13
C PRO A 3 10.47 16.38 9.80
N SER A 4 11.54 16.71 10.52
CA SER A 4 12.38 17.89 10.25
C SER A 4 13.69 17.55 9.57
N HIS A 5 14.15 16.31 9.72
CA HIS A 5 15.37 15.77 9.16
C HIS A 5 15.09 14.34 8.70
N GLY A 6 15.84 13.89 7.69
CA GLY A 6 15.82 12.52 7.21
C GLY A 6 17.10 12.22 6.45
N GLN A 7 17.44 10.94 6.37
CA GLN A 7 18.63 10.46 5.68
C GLN A 7 18.23 9.29 4.80
N ILE A 8 18.70 9.29 3.55
CA ILE A 8 18.62 8.18 2.61
C ILE A 8 20.07 7.88 2.22
N THR A 9 20.46 6.61 2.31
CA THR A 9 21.82 6.16 2.03
C THR A 9 21.78 5.23 0.82
N PHE A 10 22.52 5.57 -0.22
CA PHE A 10 22.60 4.77 -1.45
C PHE A 10 23.81 3.85 -1.43
N ASN A 11 23.62 2.60 -1.85
CA ASN A 11 24.74 1.69 -2.10
C ASN A 11 25.34 2.02 -3.48
N LEU A 12 26.43 2.80 -3.49
CA LEU A 12 27.07 3.23 -4.74
C LEU A 12 27.60 2.07 -5.59
N GLY A 13 28.07 0.97 -4.98
CA GLY A 13 28.53 -0.20 -5.73
C GLY A 13 27.42 -0.85 -6.55
N GLN A 14 26.19 -0.91 -6.01
CA GLN A 14 25.01 -1.38 -6.76
C GLN A 14 24.51 -0.37 -7.79
N LEU A 15 24.87 0.91 -7.66
CA LEU A 15 24.48 1.97 -8.59
C LEU A 15 25.44 2.06 -9.78
N GLU A 16 26.73 1.81 -9.57
CA GLU A 16 27.77 1.75 -10.62
C GLU A 16 27.54 0.58 -11.60
N GLU A 17 26.88 -0.49 -11.16
CA GLU A 17 26.44 -1.62 -12.01
C GLU A 17 25.21 -1.30 -12.89
N LYS A 18 24.66 -0.08 -12.84
CA LYS A 18 23.42 0.31 -13.54
C LYS A 18 23.69 1.38 -14.58
N ASP A 19 23.29 1.12 -15.83
CA ASP A 19 23.30 2.17 -16.86
C ASP A 19 22.15 3.15 -16.64
N LEU A 20 22.44 4.33 -16.09
CA LEU A 20 21.46 5.38 -15.86
C LEU A 20 21.02 6.11 -17.14
N ASN A 21 21.64 5.84 -18.29
CA ASN A 21 21.16 6.33 -19.59
C ASN A 21 19.95 5.52 -20.07
N GLU A 22 19.82 4.27 -19.61
CA GLU A 22 18.64 3.45 -19.88
C GLU A 22 17.43 3.97 -19.09
N LYS A 23 16.44 4.46 -19.83
CA LYS A 23 15.29 5.17 -19.27
C LYS A 23 14.53 4.38 -18.21
N TYR A 24 14.41 3.05 -18.39
CA TYR A 24 13.70 2.20 -17.44
C TYR A 24 14.50 2.04 -16.14
N ILE A 25 15.81 1.79 -16.23
CA ILE A 25 16.72 1.70 -15.07
C ILE A 25 16.68 3.00 -14.25
N PHE A 26 16.75 4.15 -14.92
CA PHE A 26 16.63 5.44 -14.25
C PHE A 26 15.26 5.63 -13.56
N GLN A 27 14.17 5.18 -14.19
CA GLN A 27 12.83 5.27 -13.62
C GLN A 27 12.66 4.36 -12.40
N ASP A 28 13.16 3.12 -12.44
CA ASP A 28 13.11 2.18 -11.32
C ASP A 28 13.87 2.72 -10.09
N ILE A 29 15.08 3.27 -10.32
CA ILE A 29 15.90 3.88 -9.26
C ILE A 29 15.24 5.14 -8.70
N LEU A 30 14.64 5.98 -9.55
CA LEU A 30 13.89 7.15 -9.09
C LEU A 30 12.66 6.76 -8.26
N GLU A 31 11.98 5.66 -8.61
CA GLU A 31 10.87 5.11 -7.84
C GLU A 31 11.33 4.62 -6.44
N ILE A 32 12.48 3.94 -6.35
CA ILE A 32 13.12 3.57 -5.07
C ILE A 32 13.45 4.82 -4.24
N VAL A 33 14.03 5.86 -4.85
CA VAL A 33 14.34 7.12 -4.14
C VAL A 33 13.07 7.73 -3.54
N ILE A 34 11.96 7.76 -4.30
CA ILE A 34 10.68 8.31 -3.86
C ILE A 34 10.03 7.43 -2.78
N HIS A 35 10.22 6.10 -2.84
CA HIS A 35 9.83 5.15 -1.80
C HIS A 35 10.51 5.46 -0.45
N GLU A 36 11.85 5.52 -0.44
CA GLU A 36 12.63 5.83 0.78
C GLU A 36 12.35 7.25 1.31
N MET A 37 12.15 8.22 0.41
CA MET A 37 11.67 9.55 0.81
C MET A 37 10.31 9.48 1.51
N THR A 38 9.43 8.55 1.15
CA THR A 38 8.10 8.42 1.77
C THR A 38 8.18 7.81 3.18
N HIS A 39 9.13 6.91 3.42
CA HIS A 39 9.46 6.48 4.79
C HIS A 39 9.94 7.65 5.65
N VAL A 40 10.85 8.48 5.12
CA VAL A 40 11.32 9.73 5.77
C VAL A 40 10.17 10.71 6.05
N LEU A 41 9.22 10.85 5.12
CA LEU A 41 8.03 11.69 5.30
C LEU A 41 7.03 11.12 6.33
N GLY A 42 7.28 9.93 6.88
CA GLY A 42 6.55 9.39 8.02
C GLY A 42 5.57 8.27 7.69
N PHE A 43 5.85 7.43 6.69
CA PHE A 43 5.23 6.10 6.58
C PHE A 43 6.18 5.03 7.10
N SER A 44 6.03 4.63 8.36
CA SER A 44 6.74 3.48 8.95
C SER A 44 6.03 3.00 10.22
N GLU A 45 6.28 1.77 10.65
CA GLU A 45 5.73 1.23 11.91
C GLU A 45 5.95 2.19 13.10
N HIS A 46 7.15 2.77 13.22
CA HIS A 46 7.52 3.65 14.32
C HIS A 46 6.95 5.08 14.21
N SER A 47 6.58 5.54 13.01
CA SER A 47 6.03 6.89 12.81
C SER A 47 4.50 6.93 12.92
N ILE A 48 3.80 5.83 12.61
CA ILE A 48 2.33 5.73 12.72
C ILE A 48 1.77 6.18 14.10
N PRO A 49 2.37 5.81 15.26
CA PRO A 49 1.93 6.29 16.57
C PRO A 49 2.13 7.79 16.82
N LEU A 50 2.97 8.47 16.03
CA LEU A 50 3.32 9.90 16.16
C LEU A 50 2.46 10.81 15.27
N TRP A 51 1.57 10.23 14.46
CA TRP A 51 0.68 10.98 13.59
C TRP A 51 -0.38 11.75 14.39
N ILE A 52 -0.73 12.93 13.90
CA ILE A 52 -1.61 13.86 14.60
C ILE A 52 -2.90 14.15 13.83
N GLN A 53 -3.96 14.40 14.60
CA GLN A 53 -5.26 14.86 14.14
C GLN A 53 -5.25 16.36 13.83
N SER A 54 -6.37 16.88 13.30
CA SER A 54 -6.52 18.30 12.97
C SER A 54 -6.37 19.24 14.18
N ASP A 55 -6.76 18.77 15.37
CA ASP A 55 -6.63 19.46 16.66
C ASP A 55 -5.22 19.33 17.29
N LYS A 56 -4.26 18.71 16.58
CA LYS A 56 -2.89 18.40 17.02
C LYS A 56 -2.77 17.32 18.11
N SER A 57 -3.86 16.66 18.50
CA SER A 57 -3.80 15.46 19.33
C SER A 57 -3.24 14.26 18.55
N LEU A 58 -2.64 13.29 19.25
CA LEU A 58 -2.26 12.01 18.63
C LEU A 58 -3.50 11.16 18.35
N TYR A 59 -3.44 10.29 17.32
CA TYR A 59 -4.43 9.24 17.18
C TYR A 59 -4.35 8.27 18.36
N PRO A 60 -5.44 8.00 19.11
CA PRO A 60 -5.36 7.21 20.34
C PRO A 60 -5.01 5.74 20.09
N LYS A 61 -5.47 5.18 18.95
CA LYS A 61 -5.11 3.85 18.42
C LYS A 61 -5.22 3.89 16.89
N PRO A 62 -4.19 4.37 16.15
CA PRO A 62 -4.25 4.46 14.67
C PRO A 62 -4.30 3.09 13.99
N THR A 63 -3.85 2.04 14.69
CA THR A 63 -3.80 0.66 14.22
C THR A 63 -4.55 -0.31 15.14
N PHE A 64 -4.70 -1.55 14.69
CA PHE A 64 -5.15 -2.71 15.48
C PHE A 64 -4.67 -4.01 14.84
N ILE A 65 -4.57 -5.10 15.60
CA ILE A 65 -4.27 -6.44 15.06
C ILE A 65 -5.57 -7.15 14.71
N GLN A 66 -5.61 -7.83 13.57
CA GLN A 66 -6.69 -8.74 13.16
C GLN A 66 -6.11 -9.90 12.35
N LYS A 67 -6.82 -11.03 12.30
CA LYS A 67 -6.44 -12.16 11.45
C LYS A 67 -6.72 -11.89 9.98
N LEU A 68 -5.65 -11.76 9.19
CA LEU A 68 -5.64 -11.80 7.73
C LEU A 68 -5.43 -13.26 7.30
N ARG A 69 -6.47 -13.92 6.77
CA ARG A 69 -6.41 -15.33 6.32
C ARG A 69 -5.85 -16.30 7.39
N GLY A 70 -6.20 -16.07 8.66
CA GLY A 70 -5.78 -16.88 9.81
C GLY A 70 -4.49 -16.43 10.51
N ILE A 71 -3.67 -15.61 9.84
CA ILE A 71 -2.40 -15.06 10.32
C ILE A 71 -2.64 -13.66 10.89
N ASP A 72 -2.05 -13.32 12.02
CA ASP A 72 -2.16 -11.96 12.56
C ASP A 72 -1.43 -10.93 11.67
N ALA A 73 -2.08 -9.80 11.42
CA ALA A 73 -1.54 -8.67 10.68
C ALA A 73 -1.96 -7.35 11.33
N LEU A 74 -1.15 -6.30 11.16
CA LEU A 74 -1.47 -4.96 11.63
C LEU A 74 -2.32 -4.22 10.59
N PHE A 75 -3.40 -3.60 11.05
CA PHE A 75 -4.34 -2.85 10.23
C PHE A 75 -4.31 -1.37 10.57
N LEU A 76 -4.13 -0.51 9.57
CA LEU A 76 -4.23 0.94 9.67
C LEU A 76 -5.68 1.39 9.50
N LYS A 77 -6.21 2.23 10.40
CA LYS A 77 -7.61 2.69 10.39
C LYS A 77 -7.77 4.20 10.50
N THR A 78 -6.80 4.96 10.00
CA THR A 78 -6.87 6.43 10.01
C THR A 78 -7.96 6.94 9.05
N PRO A 79 -8.55 8.13 9.32
CA PRO A 79 -9.84 8.48 8.74
C PRO A 79 -9.87 8.61 7.21
N LYS A 80 -8.86 9.23 6.59
CA LYS A 80 -8.83 9.45 5.13
C LYS A 80 -8.41 8.19 4.39
N VAL A 81 -7.45 7.43 4.93
CA VAL A 81 -7.09 6.10 4.40
C VAL A 81 -8.32 5.21 4.39
N LEU A 82 -9.05 5.11 5.51
CA LEU A 82 -10.22 4.25 5.61
C LEU A 82 -11.39 4.75 4.76
N GLN A 83 -11.62 6.06 4.67
CA GLN A 83 -12.61 6.64 3.74
C GLN A 83 -12.29 6.32 2.28
N PHE A 84 -11.03 6.49 1.87
CA PHE A 84 -10.58 6.16 0.52
C PHE A 84 -10.73 4.66 0.25
N ALA A 85 -10.25 3.81 1.16
CA ALA A 85 -10.35 2.35 1.07
C ALA A 85 -11.80 1.86 0.89
N ARG A 86 -12.73 2.33 1.73
CA ARG A 86 -14.16 1.99 1.64
C ARG A 86 -14.75 2.33 0.28
N LYS A 87 -14.40 3.49 -0.28
CA LYS A 87 -14.82 3.91 -1.62
C LYS A 87 -14.11 3.12 -2.72
N TYR A 88 -12.83 2.85 -2.55
CA TYR A 88 -11.99 2.15 -3.52
C TYR A 88 -12.43 0.70 -3.73
N PHE A 89 -12.66 -0.02 -2.63
CA PHE A 89 -13.14 -1.40 -2.60
C PHE A 89 -14.67 -1.52 -2.57
N ASN A 90 -15.43 -0.41 -2.72
CA ASN A 90 -16.90 -0.40 -2.60
C ASN A 90 -17.43 -1.19 -1.37
N CYS A 91 -16.72 -1.09 -0.23
CA CYS A 91 -16.99 -1.86 0.99
C CYS A 91 -17.13 -0.90 2.17
N PRO A 92 -18.34 -0.45 2.52
CA PRO A 92 -18.56 0.52 3.60
C PRO A 92 -18.22 -0.01 5.01
N SER A 93 -18.30 -1.33 5.21
CA SER A 93 -18.06 -2.01 6.49
C SER A 93 -16.58 -2.21 6.84
N LEU A 94 -15.66 -1.88 5.92
CA LEU A 94 -14.22 -2.00 6.09
C LEU A 94 -13.74 -1.26 7.35
N THR A 95 -12.94 -1.90 8.20
CA THR A 95 -12.52 -1.38 9.52
C THR A 95 -11.08 -0.87 9.58
N GLY A 96 -10.24 -1.27 8.63
CA GLY A 96 -8.84 -0.85 8.47
C GLY A 96 -8.29 -1.36 7.13
N ILE A 97 -7.02 -1.12 6.84
CA ILE A 97 -6.25 -1.68 5.71
C ILE A 97 -5.05 -2.44 6.26
N PRO A 98 -4.77 -3.68 5.80
CA PRO A 98 -3.61 -4.43 6.26
C PRO A 98 -2.32 -3.79 5.75
N LEU A 99 -1.34 -3.69 6.64
CA LEU A 99 0.05 -3.41 6.30
C LEU A 99 0.76 -4.73 5.99
N GLU A 100 1.93 -4.64 5.36
CA GLU A 100 2.72 -5.83 5.04
C GLU A 100 3.20 -6.53 6.31
N ASN A 101 2.97 -7.83 6.40
CA ASN A 101 3.29 -8.68 7.55
C ASN A 101 4.33 -9.77 7.22
N LEU A 102 4.98 -9.68 6.05
CA LEU A 102 6.12 -10.49 5.63
C LEU A 102 7.38 -9.62 5.47
N GLY A 103 8.55 -10.20 5.69
CA GLY A 103 9.85 -9.53 5.58
C GLY A 103 10.60 -9.46 6.90
N GLY A 104 11.64 -8.62 6.93
CA GLY A 104 12.49 -8.41 8.11
C GLY A 104 12.01 -7.27 9.02
N GLN A 105 12.73 -7.09 10.13
CA GLN A 105 12.57 -5.94 11.02
C GLN A 105 12.83 -4.63 10.23
N GLY A 106 11.89 -3.69 10.28
CA GLY A 106 11.89 -2.46 9.48
C GLY A 106 10.99 -2.53 8.24
N SER A 107 10.93 -3.67 7.54
CA SER A 107 10.03 -3.87 6.39
C SER A 107 8.59 -4.17 6.80
N VAL A 108 8.41 -5.00 7.82
CA VAL A 108 7.10 -5.33 8.38
C VAL A 108 6.43 -4.06 8.93
N ASN A 109 5.12 -3.93 8.74
CA ASN A 109 4.27 -2.81 9.19
C ASN A 109 4.64 -1.40 8.66
N SER A 110 5.61 -1.29 7.74
CA SER A 110 6.00 -0.02 7.08
C SER A 110 5.52 0.13 5.63
N HIS A 111 4.85 -0.90 5.08
CA HIS A 111 4.44 -0.99 3.67
C HIS A 111 2.96 -1.35 3.54
N TRP A 112 2.36 -1.09 2.38
CA TRP A 112 1.05 -1.65 2.04
C TRP A 112 1.17 -3.14 1.74
N LYS A 113 0.20 -3.94 2.21
CA LYS A 113 0.14 -5.38 1.93
C LYS A 113 0.00 -5.63 0.42
N ASN A 114 1.03 -6.23 -0.20
CA ASN A 114 1.13 -6.37 -1.66
C ASN A 114 -0.06 -7.14 -2.26
N THR A 115 -0.54 -8.17 -1.55
CA THR A 115 -1.69 -8.99 -1.96
C THR A 115 -3.05 -8.30 -1.79
N ILE A 116 -3.11 -7.06 -1.28
CA ILE A 116 -4.34 -6.29 -1.05
C ILE A 116 -4.35 -4.98 -1.84
N ILE A 117 -3.22 -4.29 -1.91
CA ILE A 117 -3.00 -3.12 -2.77
C ILE A 117 -1.74 -3.45 -3.58
N ASN A 118 -1.92 -3.94 -4.80
CA ASN A 118 -0.82 -4.28 -5.71
C ASN A 118 -0.39 -3.05 -6.53
N THR A 119 0.77 -3.07 -7.20
CA THR A 119 1.26 -1.95 -8.05
C THR A 119 1.32 -0.58 -7.34
N GLU A 120 1.44 -0.57 -6.01
CA GLU A 120 1.64 0.64 -5.20
C GLU A 120 3.14 0.80 -4.96
N TYR A 121 3.68 2.00 -5.14
CA TYR A 121 5.13 2.19 -4.98
C TYR A 121 5.62 1.95 -3.53
N MET A 122 4.75 2.05 -2.51
CA MET A 122 5.02 1.65 -1.12
C MET A 122 4.65 0.18 -0.81
N ASN A 123 4.63 -0.69 -1.82
CA ASN A 123 4.68 -2.13 -1.61
C ASN A 123 6.11 -2.56 -1.22
N SER A 124 6.23 -3.60 -0.39
CA SER A 124 7.53 -4.10 0.10
C SER A 124 8.35 -4.84 -0.96
N GLN A 125 7.70 -5.26 -2.05
CA GLN A 125 8.31 -5.89 -3.21
C GLN A 125 7.91 -5.04 -4.41
N GLN A 126 8.84 -4.22 -4.86
CA GLN A 126 8.67 -3.42 -6.06
C GLN A 126 8.55 -4.36 -7.27
N GLN A 127 7.56 -4.08 -8.13
CA GLN A 127 7.36 -4.88 -9.34
C GLN A 127 8.16 -4.28 -10.49
N SER A 128 8.78 -5.12 -11.30
CA SER A 128 9.55 -4.75 -12.49
C SER A 128 8.71 -4.11 -13.62
N LEU A 129 7.43 -3.86 -13.38
CA LEU A 129 6.47 -3.28 -14.31
C LEU A 129 5.63 -2.19 -13.61
N GLN A 130 6.28 -1.05 -13.36
CA GLN A 130 5.68 0.24 -13.00
C GLN A 130 4.75 0.27 -11.78
N SER A 131 5.24 0.76 -10.65
CA SER A 131 4.39 1.08 -9.50
C SER A 131 3.76 2.47 -9.62
N TYR A 132 2.74 2.74 -8.80
CA TYR A 132 1.98 3.99 -8.85
C TYR A 132 1.86 4.67 -7.49
N PHE A 133 2.05 5.99 -7.49
CA PHE A 133 1.69 6.88 -6.37
C PHE A 133 0.16 6.94 -6.22
N SER A 134 -0.37 6.17 -5.26
CA SER A 134 -1.81 5.88 -5.20
C SER A 134 -2.61 6.79 -4.27
N GLY A 135 -3.93 6.70 -4.40
CA GLY A 135 -4.87 7.26 -3.43
C GLY A 135 -4.79 6.65 -2.02
N PHE A 136 -4.07 5.54 -1.79
CA PHE A 136 -3.79 5.05 -0.44
C PHE A 136 -2.67 5.88 0.20
N THR A 137 -1.48 5.90 -0.41
CA THR A 137 -0.34 6.69 0.09
C THR A 137 -0.65 8.19 0.14
N ALA A 138 -1.45 8.69 -0.80
CA ALA A 138 -2.10 10.01 -0.76
C ALA A 138 -2.71 10.36 0.59
N ASN A 139 -3.57 9.47 1.09
CA ASN A 139 -4.43 9.71 2.22
C ASN A 139 -3.74 9.31 3.52
N LEU A 140 -2.77 8.40 3.45
CA LEU A 140 -1.80 8.14 4.51
C LEU A 140 -0.99 9.41 4.81
N LEU A 141 -0.34 10.02 3.80
CA LEU A 141 0.42 11.25 4.01
C LEU A 141 -0.46 12.38 4.57
N ARG A 142 -1.72 12.49 4.15
CA ARG A 142 -2.69 13.44 4.73
C ARG A 142 -3.18 13.05 6.14
N ASP A 143 -3.11 11.78 6.53
CA ASP A 143 -3.46 11.27 7.86
C ASP A 143 -2.30 11.32 8.85
N THR A 144 -1.05 11.53 8.39
CA THR A 144 0.05 11.93 9.29
C THR A 144 -0.25 13.22 10.06
N GLY A 145 -1.05 14.11 9.46
CA GLY A 145 -1.32 15.47 9.94
C GLY A 145 -0.16 16.45 9.72
N PHE A 146 0.91 16.02 9.04
CA PHE A 146 2.07 16.86 8.69
C PHE A 146 1.88 17.58 7.34
N TYR A 147 1.07 17.01 6.43
CA TYR A 147 0.89 17.51 5.06
C TYR A 147 -0.59 17.77 4.73
N GLU A 148 -0.86 18.89 4.04
CA GLU A 148 -2.23 19.30 3.65
C GLU A 148 -2.63 18.79 2.24
N LYS A 149 -3.85 19.12 1.79
CA LYS A 149 -4.49 18.75 0.51
C LYS A 149 -3.61 18.97 -0.73
N GLN A 150 -2.91 17.92 -1.14
CA GLN A 150 -2.55 17.67 -2.54
C GLN A 150 -3.82 17.64 -3.42
N LYS A 151 -3.91 18.49 -4.45
CA LYS A 151 -5.09 18.60 -5.34
C LYS A 151 -5.05 17.51 -6.44
N ASN A 152 -5.81 16.43 -6.26
CA ASN A 152 -6.15 15.40 -7.25
C ASN A 152 -5.10 15.06 -8.34
N LEU A 153 -3.90 14.61 -7.92
CA LEU A 153 -2.89 14.06 -8.85
C LEU A 153 -3.14 12.58 -9.24
N TRP A 154 -4.14 11.92 -8.63
CA TRP A 154 -4.48 10.50 -8.80
C TRP A 154 -5.08 10.21 -10.19
N LYS A 155 -4.22 10.11 -11.21
CA LYS A 155 -4.63 9.96 -12.62
C LYS A 155 -4.71 8.53 -13.15
N ARG A 156 -4.30 7.50 -12.41
CA ARG A 156 -4.47 6.09 -12.80
C ARG A 156 -5.11 5.27 -11.68
N ASN A 157 -5.89 4.28 -12.09
CA ASN A 157 -6.47 3.30 -11.20
C ASN A 157 -5.43 2.20 -10.98
N ILE A 158 -5.17 1.88 -9.72
CA ILE A 158 -4.51 0.62 -9.37
C ILE A 158 -5.51 -0.54 -9.57
N LEU A 159 -5.01 -1.77 -9.58
CA LEU A 159 -5.81 -3.00 -9.55
C LEU A 159 -6.83 -3.00 -8.38
N ARG A 160 -7.91 -3.77 -8.49
CA ARG A 160 -8.97 -3.93 -7.46
C ARG A 160 -9.91 -2.74 -7.23
N LYS A 161 -9.85 -1.68 -8.06
CA LYS A 161 -10.80 -0.56 -7.97
C LYS A 161 -12.24 -1.01 -8.29
N GLY A 162 -13.09 -0.99 -7.27
CA GLY A 162 -14.52 -1.28 -7.31
C GLY A 162 -14.93 -2.65 -6.75
N ALA A 163 -13.97 -3.48 -6.33
CA ALA A 163 -14.22 -4.87 -5.95
C ALA A 163 -14.35 -5.06 -4.42
N ALA A 164 -15.35 -5.83 -3.99
CA ALA A 164 -15.91 -5.81 -2.64
C ALA A 164 -15.25 -6.77 -1.64
N VAL A 165 -14.85 -6.25 -0.46
CA VAL A 165 -14.04 -6.94 0.56
C VAL A 165 -14.90 -7.58 1.68
N THR A 166 -14.62 -8.85 2.00
CA THR A 166 -15.24 -9.61 3.12
C THR A 166 -14.62 -9.36 4.49
N ARG A 167 -15.29 -9.89 5.53
CA ARG A 167 -14.73 -10.12 6.89
C ARG A 167 -13.37 -10.86 6.93
N HIS A 168 -13.00 -11.61 5.89
CA HIS A 168 -11.78 -12.43 5.85
C HIS A 168 -10.74 -11.94 4.82
N TRP A 169 -10.93 -10.75 4.24
CA TRP A 169 -10.07 -10.21 3.16
C TRP A 169 -10.01 -11.09 1.89
N LEU A 170 -11.05 -11.90 1.72
CA LEU A 170 -11.43 -12.52 0.46
C LEU A 170 -12.27 -11.52 -0.33
N MET A 171 -12.11 -11.48 -1.65
CA MET A 171 -12.67 -10.43 -2.51
C MET A 171 -13.17 -11.03 -3.82
N TYR A 172 -14.35 -10.62 -4.28
CA TYR A 172 -14.89 -11.03 -5.58
C TYR A 172 -14.64 -9.92 -6.60
N SER A 173 -13.97 -10.26 -7.69
CA SER A 173 -13.76 -9.41 -8.85
C SER A 173 -14.22 -10.15 -10.09
N THR A 174 -15.03 -9.52 -10.93
CA THR A 174 -15.45 -10.05 -12.24
C THR A 174 -14.45 -9.66 -13.34
N ARG A 175 -13.19 -9.42 -12.96
CA ARG A 175 -12.10 -8.99 -13.83
C ARG A 175 -10.97 -10.00 -13.74
N ASN A 176 -10.17 -10.02 -14.79
CA ASN A 176 -8.93 -10.79 -14.91
C ASN A 176 -7.83 -10.23 -13.97
N GLU A 177 -8.07 -10.30 -12.66
CA GLU A 177 -7.13 -9.91 -11.59
C GLU A 177 -6.47 -11.14 -10.94
N PHE A 178 -6.94 -12.34 -11.29
CA PHE A 178 -6.54 -13.63 -10.73
C PHE A 178 -6.63 -14.73 -11.80
N CYS A 179 -5.68 -15.67 -11.82
CA CYS A 179 -5.70 -16.81 -12.73
C CYS A 179 -6.30 -18.06 -12.08
N ILE A 180 -6.90 -18.92 -12.90
CA ILE A 180 -7.28 -20.29 -12.57
C ILE A 180 -6.35 -21.23 -13.36
N PRO A 181 -5.35 -21.87 -12.73
CA PRO A 181 -4.33 -22.66 -13.43
C PRO A 181 -4.84 -23.82 -14.28
N SER A 182 -6.07 -24.30 -14.04
CA SER A 182 -6.74 -25.35 -14.81
C SER A 182 -7.53 -24.85 -16.02
N ILE A 183 -7.61 -23.55 -16.25
CA ILE A 183 -8.41 -22.92 -17.32
C ILE A 183 -7.58 -21.93 -18.14
N ASP A 184 -6.76 -21.11 -17.48
CA ASP A 184 -6.13 -19.92 -18.06
C ASP A 184 -4.65 -20.16 -18.48
N ILE A 185 -4.31 -21.38 -18.90
CA ILE A 185 -2.94 -21.91 -19.04
C ILE A 185 -2.00 -20.97 -19.83
N ASP A 186 -2.49 -20.32 -20.89
CA ASP A 186 -1.72 -19.40 -21.74
C ASP A 186 -1.97 -17.90 -21.46
N PHE A 187 -2.83 -17.56 -20.49
CA PHE A 187 -3.23 -16.18 -20.15
C PHE A 187 -2.70 -15.69 -18.79
N CYS A 188 -2.04 -16.56 -18.02
CA CYS A 188 -1.46 -16.21 -16.72
C CYS A 188 -0.14 -15.44 -16.84
N ASP A 189 -0.23 -14.15 -17.15
CA ASP A 189 0.86 -13.21 -16.89
C ASP A 189 0.88 -12.73 -15.41
N PHE A 190 1.87 -11.91 -15.05
CA PHE A 190 2.04 -11.37 -13.69
C PHE A 190 0.85 -10.51 -13.18
N SER A 191 -0.13 -10.18 -14.01
CA SER A 191 -1.36 -9.48 -13.60
C SER A 191 -2.35 -10.37 -12.83
N HIS A 192 -2.13 -11.70 -12.80
CA HIS A 192 -3.16 -12.70 -12.47
C HIS A 192 -2.88 -13.55 -11.20
N ILE A 193 -2.38 -12.97 -10.11
CA ILE A 193 -1.94 -13.77 -8.92
C ILE A 193 -3.04 -13.95 -7.85
N GLU A 194 -3.65 -15.15 -7.86
CA GLU A 194 -4.40 -15.88 -6.81
C GLU A 194 -5.78 -15.41 -6.23
N LEU A 195 -6.78 -16.23 -6.59
CA LEU A 195 -7.96 -16.68 -5.81
C LEU A 195 -9.15 -15.73 -5.56
N GLN A 196 -10.34 -16.26 -5.87
CA GLN A 196 -11.69 -15.68 -5.66
C GLN A 196 -12.07 -15.58 -4.16
N PHE A 197 -13.18 -14.88 -3.82
CA PHE A 197 -14.32 -15.34 -2.97
C PHE A 197 -15.22 -14.18 -2.42
N LEU A 198 -16.50 -14.48 -2.13
CA LEU A 198 -17.67 -13.57 -2.13
C LEU A 198 -17.88 -12.66 -0.90
N CYS A 199 -18.30 -11.41 -1.13
CA CYS A 199 -18.54 -10.34 -0.13
C CYS A 199 -19.79 -10.49 0.76
N TRP A 200 -19.76 -11.47 1.67
CA TRP A 200 -20.59 -11.54 2.90
C TRP A 200 -19.71 -12.07 4.05
N LEU A 201 -20.10 -12.12 5.33
CA LEU A 201 -21.33 -11.72 6.04
C LEU A 201 -20.91 -10.96 7.33
N ILE A 202 -21.83 -10.31 8.05
CA ILE A 202 -21.62 -9.83 9.43
C ILE A 202 -22.78 -10.34 10.31
N GLN A 203 -22.50 -11.41 11.06
CA GLN A 203 -23.01 -11.64 12.42
C GLN A 203 -21.80 -12.08 13.25
#